data_AF-A0AAW2S217-F1
#
_entry.id   AF-A0AAW2S217-F1
#
_cell.length_a   1.000
_cell.length_b   1.000
_cell.length_c   1.000
_cell.angle_alpha   90.00
_cell.angle_beta   90.00
_cell.angle_gamma   90.00
#
_symmetry.space_group_name_H-M   'P 1'
#
loop_
_entity.id
_entity.type
_entity.pdbx_description
1 polymer ?
#
loop_
_entity_poly.entity_id
_entity_poly.type
_entity_poly.pdbx_seq_one_letter_code
_entity_poly.pdbx_strand_id
1 'polypeptide(L)'
;MSKNPLTLIMDTNKFNGTNYNDWLRNLRIVLNFENQGYVLDKPLPTALPEGSSQEERVTLDDVPSIMLCMKEVYAVPDRHIRYVVIKEFLGTKMAKRSSVQSHGVKMLSLVKKLEDLKVGFDNDTYIDMILQSLPPSYDPFIINYNMNGLEKSIHELIHMLVQYEATTHKSTPAVLVAEASTSKAKGKRQEGRMLKKEEGKGKGYRGHC
;
A
#
# COMPACT_ATOMS: atom_id res chain seq x y z
N MET A 1 -4.62 -44.91 3.76
CA MET A 1 -3.24 -44.58 3.34
C MET A 1 -3.15 -43.06 3.21
N SER A 2 -2.23 -42.40 3.91
CA SER A 2 -2.01 -40.96 3.76
C SER A 2 -1.35 -40.69 2.41
N LYS A 3 -1.99 -39.88 1.54
CA LYS A 3 -1.39 -39.46 0.27
C LYS A 3 -0.12 -38.65 0.57
N ASN A 4 0.94 -38.88 -0.20
CA ASN A 4 2.18 -38.10 -0.09
C ASN A 4 1.85 -36.62 -0.38
N PRO A 5 2.26 -35.65 0.46
CA PRO A 5 1.97 -34.23 0.24
C PRO A 5 2.42 -33.73 -1.14
N LEU A 6 3.49 -34.28 -1.73
CA LEU A 6 3.95 -33.94 -3.08
C LEU A 6 2.99 -34.41 -4.17
N THR A 7 2.42 -35.61 -4.02
CA THR A 7 1.39 -36.10 -4.95
C THR A 7 0.13 -35.24 -4.89
N LEU A 8 -0.22 -34.73 -3.71
CA LEU A 8 -1.34 -33.81 -3.54
C LEU A 8 -1.07 -32.46 -4.23
N ILE A 9 0.16 -31.94 -4.16
CA ILE A 9 0.55 -30.69 -4.83
C ILE A 9 0.40 -30.81 -6.35
N MET A 10 0.85 -31.91 -6.95
CA MET A 10 0.70 -32.14 -8.40
C MET A 10 -0.75 -32.38 -8.83
N ASP A 11 -1.51 -33.14 -8.03
CA ASP A 11 -2.93 -33.42 -8.33
C ASP A 11 -3.79 -32.16 -8.28
N THR A 12 -3.49 -31.26 -7.35
CA THR A 12 -4.24 -30.00 -7.17
C THR A 12 -3.90 -28.97 -8.24
N ASN A 13 -2.67 -29.01 -8.78
CA ASN A 13 -2.15 -27.99 -9.69
C ASN A 13 -1.83 -28.56 -11.08
N LYS A 14 -2.71 -29.40 -11.62
CA LYS A 14 -2.56 -29.94 -12.98
C LYS A 14 -2.52 -28.82 -14.01
N PHE A 15 -1.68 -28.99 -15.03
CA PHE A 15 -1.59 -28.03 -16.12
C PHE A 15 -2.93 -27.93 -16.86
N ASN A 16 -3.46 -26.71 -17.00
CA ASN A 16 -4.74 -26.44 -17.66
C ASN A 16 -4.64 -25.38 -18.78
N GLY A 17 -3.42 -25.06 -19.23
CA GLY A 17 -3.15 -24.06 -20.26
C GLY A 17 -3.07 -22.62 -19.73
N THR A 18 -3.76 -22.28 -18.63
CA THR A 18 -3.75 -20.91 -18.05
C THR A 18 -2.81 -20.74 -16.87
N ASN A 19 -2.37 -21.84 -16.25
CA ASN A 19 -1.60 -21.87 -15.01
C ASN A 19 -0.13 -22.26 -15.20
N TYR A 20 0.45 -22.02 -16.39
CA TYR A 20 1.79 -22.48 -16.74
C TYR A 20 2.86 -22.16 -15.68
N ASN A 21 2.93 -20.91 -15.22
CA ASN A 21 3.94 -20.48 -14.26
C ASN A 21 3.80 -21.19 -12.90
N ASP A 22 2.56 -21.34 -12.41
CA ASP A 22 2.28 -22.02 -11.14
C ASP A 22 2.54 -23.54 -11.26
N TRP A 23 2.10 -24.14 -12.37
CA TRP A 23 2.38 -25.54 -12.69
C TRP A 23 3.88 -25.82 -12.77
N LEU A 24 4.63 -24.98 -13.49
CA LEU A 24 6.08 -25.12 -13.64
C LEU A 24 6.81 -24.96 -12.30
N ARG A 25 6.39 -24.00 -11.47
CA ARG A 25 6.93 -23.83 -10.11
C ARG A 25 6.69 -25.07 -9.25
N ASN A 26 5.47 -25.60 -9.25
CA ASN A 26 5.11 -26.80 -8.49
C ASN A 26 5.87 -28.04 -8.99
N LEU A 27 5.98 -28.20 -10.31
CA LEU A 27 6.76 -29.26 -10.93
C LEU A 27 8.23 -29.20 -10.51
N ARG A 28 8.84 -28.00 -10.55
CA ARG A 28 10.23 -27.80 -10.11
C ARG A 28 10.42 -28.14 -8.63
N ILE A 29 9.46 -27.82 -7.76
CA ILE A 29 9.51 -28.19 -6.33
C ILE A 29 9.56 -29.72 -6.17
N VAL A 30 8.68 -30.45 -6.88
CA VAL A 30 8.61 -31.91 -6.80
C VAL A 30 9.88 -32.55 -7.36
N LEU A 31 10.34 -32.11 -8.54
CA LEU A 31 11.57 -32.63 -9.16
C LEU A 31 12.80 -32.34 -8.30
N ASN A 32 12.88 -31.17 -7.66
CA ASN A 32 13.97 -30.86 -6.73
C ASN A 32 13.96 -31.77 -5.51
N PHE A 33 12.78 -32.07 -4.95
CA PHE A 33 12.65 -33.01 -3.85
C PHE A 33 13.14 -34.41 -4.25
N GLU A 34 12.88 -34.83 -5.49
CA GLU A 34 13.33 -36.11 -6.05
C GLU A 34 14.77 -36.07 -6.61
N ASN A 35 15.50 -34.96 -6.43
CA ASN A 35 16.86 -34.74 -6.96
C ASN A 35 16.96 -34.86 -8.51
N GLN A 36 15.89 -34.52 -9.21
CA GLN A 36 15.76 -34.54 -10.68
C GLN A 36 15.54 -33.15 -11.29
N GLY A 37 15.61 -32.08 -10.50
CA GLY A 37 15.39 -30.71 -10.98
C GLY A 37 16.25 -30.31 -12.17
N TYR A 38 17.46 -30.88 -12.27
CA TYR A 38 18.40 -30.65 -13.38
C TYR A 38 17.82 -30.96 -14.76
N VAL A 39 16.80 -31.81 -14.85
CA VAL A 39 16.13 -32.16 -16.12
C VAL A 39 15.45 -30.93 -16.75
N LEU A 40 14.96 -29.99 -15.93
CA LEU A 40 14.35 -28.74 -16.41
C LEU A 40 15.39 -27.73 -16.94
N ASP A 41 16.65 -27.87 -16.50
CA ASP A 41 17.71 -26.89 -16.75
C ASP A 41 18.75 -27.41 -17.76
N LYS A 42 18.59 -28.64 -18.28
CA LYS A 42 19.48 -29.19 -19.32
C LYS A 42 19.49 -28.25 -20.53
N PRO A 43 20.65 -27.67 -20.89
CA PRO A 43 20.76 -26.86 -22.10
C PRO A 43 20.55 -27.76 -23.31
N LEU A 44 19.73 -27.29 -24.25
CA LEU A 44 19.53 -27.98 -25.52
C LEU A 44 20.88 -28.10 -26.23
N PRO A 45 21.20 -29.24 -26.87
CA PRO A 45 22.37 -29.34 -27.73
C PRO A 45 22.36 -28.22 -28.79
N THR A 46 23.32 -27.30 -28.72
CA THR A 46 23.31 -26.03 -29.47
C THR A 46 23.54 -26.19 -30.98
N ALA A 47 23.95 -27.36 -31.46
CA ALA A 47 24.03 -27.63 -32.89
C ALA A 47 23.90 -29.13 -33.15
N LEU A 48 23.00 -29.48 -34.05
CA LEU A 48 23.02 -30.80 -34.68
C LEU A 48 24.25 -30.88 -35.60
N PRO A 49 24.98 -32.02 -35.63
CA PRO A 49 26.05 -32.24 -36.60
C PRO A 49 25.55 -32.03 -38.03
N GLU A 50 26.33 -31.32 -38.85
CA GLU A 50 26.10 -31.16 -40.29
C GLU A 50 26.13 -32.54 -40.95
N GLY A 51 24.94 -33.09 -41.25
CA GLY A 51 24.75 -34.45 -41.75
C GLY A 51 23.55 -35.19 -41.15
N SER A 52 22.89 -34.61 -40.15
CA SER A 52 21.69 -35.15 -39.52
C SER A 52 20.49 -35.19 -40.48
N SER A 53 19.89 -36.38 -40.65
CA SER A 53 18.70 -36.64 -41.47
C SER A 53 17.52 -35.79 -41.02
N GLN A 54 16.54 -35.55 -41.89
CA GLN A 54 15.32 -34.80 -41.55
C GLN A 54 14.52 -35.40 -40.35
N GLU A 55 14.78 -36.66 -40.01
CA GLU A 55 14.29 -37.37 -38.82
C GLU A 55 14.95 -36.95 -37.49
N GLU A 56 16.15 -36.35 -37.52
CA GLU A 56 16.87 -35.87 -36.33
C GLU A 56 16.45 -34.45 -35.91
N ARG A 57 15.64 -33.76 -36.74
CA ARG A 57 15.25 -32.36 -36.55
C ARG A 57 13.96 -32.16 -35.75
N VAL A 58 13.23 -33.21 -35.41
CA VAL A 58 12.04 -33.11 -34.56
C VAL A 58 11.94 -34.34 -33.67
N THR A 59 12.77 -34.43 -32.64
CA THR A 59 12.38 -35.20 -31.45
C THR A 59 11.61 -34.24 -30.54
N LEU A 60 10.31 -34.15 -30.78
CA LEU A 60 9.30 -33.67 -29.82
C LEU A 60 9.18 -34.63 -28.60
N ASP A 61 10.18 -35.48 -28.36
CA ASP A 61 10.18 -36.59 -27.41
C ASP A 61 11.14 -36.42 -26.23
N ASP A 62 12.06 -35.44 -26.25
CA ASP A 62 12.93 -35.17 -25.09
C ASP A 62 12.35 -34.06 -24.19
N VAL A 63 12.48 -34.24 -22.89
CA VAL A 63 11.90 -33.36 -21.86
C VAL A 63 12.28 -31.88 -22.04
N PRO A 64 13.54 -31.51 -22.39
CA PRO A 64 13.91 -30.13 -22.65
C PRO A 64 13.19 -29.51 -23.85
N SER A 65 12.98 -30.27 -24.93
CA SER A 65 12.29 -29.81 -26.14
C SER A 65 10.80 -29.55 -25.87
N ILE A 66 10.14 -30.45 -25.13
CA ILE A 66 8.75 -30.28 -24.70
C ILE A 66 8.63 -29.07 -23.76
N MET A 67 9.55 -28.93 -22.82
CA MET A 67 9.56 -27.82 -21.86
C MET A 67 9.75 -26.47 -22.56
N LEU A 68 10.62 -26.41 -23.57
CA LEU A 68 10.84 -25.21 -24.37
C LEU A 68 9.57 -24.84 -25.16
N CYS A 69 8.96 -25.81 -25.85
CA CYS A 69 7.73 -25.57 -26.60
C CYS A 69 6.59 -25.09 -25.68
N MET A 70 6.44 -25.72 -24.50
CA MET A 70 5.48 -25.26 -23.50
C MET A 70 5.80 -23.84 -23.00
N LYS A 71 7.08 -23.49 -22.82
CA LYS A 71 7.50 -22.14 -22.44
C LYS A 71 7.15 -21.13 -23.52
N GLU A 72 7.40 -21.42 -24.79
CA GLU A 72 7.08 -20.51 -25.89
C GLU A 72 5.58 -20.29 -26.05
N VAL A 73 4.77 -21.33 -25.85
CA VAL A 73 3.31 -21.27 -26.05
C VAL A 73 2.59 -20.68 -24.84
N TYR A 74 3.01 -21.02 -23.62
CA TYR A 74 2.24 -20.74 -22.40
C TYR A 74 2.97 -19.88 -21.36
N ALA A 75 4.29 -19.70 -21.46
CA ALA A 75 4.96 -18.80 -20.53
C ALA A 75 4.53 -17.36 -20.85
N VAL A 76 4.03 -16.69 -19.81
CA VAL A 76 3.87 -15.24 -19.88
C VAL A 76 5.29 -14.66 -19.90
N PRO A 77 5.68 -13.88 -20.93
CA PRO A 77 7.02 -13.30 -20.97
C PRO A 77 7.27 -12.46 -19.72
N ASP A 78 8.45 -12.58 -19.11
CA ASP A 78 8.84 -11.80 -17.92
C ASP A 78 8.61 -10.29 -18.12
N ARG A 79 8.77 -9.81 -19.37
CA ARG A 79 8.47 -8.42 -19.73
C ARG A 79 7.00 -8.06 -19.49
N HIS A 80 6.05 -8.94 -19.84
CA HIS A 80 4.63 -8.69 -19.65
C HIS A 80 4.27 -8.73 -18.15
N ILE A 81 4.74 -9.74 -17.41
CA ILE A 81 4.52 -9.83 -15.95
C ILE A 81 5.06 -8.57 -15.27
N ARG A 82 6.29 -8.19 -15.60
CA ARG A 82 6.93 -6.97 -15.09
C ARG A 82 6.13 -5.71 -15.41
N TYR A 83 5.66 -5.57 -16.65
CA TYR A 83 4.82 -4.45 -17.05
C TYR A 83 3.52 -4.39 -16.23
N VAL A 84 2.85 -5.52 -16.01
CA VAL A 84 1.61 -5.58 -15.23
C VAL A 84 1.86 -5.17 -13.78
N VAL A 85 2.91 -5.68 -13.14
CA VAL A 85 3.25 -5.34 -11.75
C VAL A 85 3.66 -3.87 -11.63
N ILE A 86 4.50 -3.34 -12.54
CA ILE A 86 4.89 -1.91 -12.55
C ILE A 86 3.65 -1.03 -12.73
N LYS A 87 2.76 -1.38 -13.67
CA LYS A 87 1.52 -0.64 -13.91
C LYS A 87 0.63 -0.64 -12.67
N GLU A 88 0.47 -1.78 -12.01
CA GLU A 88 -0.31 -1.87 -10.77
C GLU A 88 0.33 -1.04 -9.65
N PHE A 89 1.64 -1.12 -9.49
CA PHE A 89 2.37 -0.39 -8.46
C PHE A 89 2.23 1.13 -8.63
N LEU A 90 2.51 1.66 -9.82
CA LEU A 90 2.41 3.09 -10.10
C LEU A 90 0.96 3.61 -10.08
N GLY A 91 0.00 2.75 -10.46
CA GLY A 91 -1.42 3.09 -10.49
C GLY A 91 -2.13 2.95 -9.14
N THR A 92 -1.53 2.29 -8.16
CA THR A 92 -2.15 2.07 -6.85
C THR A 92 -2.14 3.37 -6.05
N LYS A 93 -3.34 3.87 -5.72
CA LYS A 93 -3.57 5.03 -4.86
C LYS A 93 -4.41 4.62 -3.66
N MET A 94 -4.09 5.19 -2.50
CA MET A 94 -4.85 4.96 -1.28
C MET A 94 -6.19 5.70 -1.36
N ALA A 95 -7.29 4.99 -1.06
CA ALA A 95 -8.60 5.60 -1.02
C ALA A 95 -8.74 6.56 0.18
N LYS A 96 -9.54 7.61 0.03
CA LYS A 96 -9.82 8.51 1.15
C LYS A 96 -10.49 7.72 2.28
N ARG A 97 -10.02 7.91 3.53
CA ARG A 97 -10.53 7.25 4.75
C ARG A 97 -10.35 5.72 4.82
N SER A 98 -9.61 5.10 3.90
CA SER A 98 -9.18 3.71 4.08
C SER A 98 -7.99 3.64 5.06
N SER A 99 -7.72 2.47 5.63
CA SER A 99 -6.57 2.28 6.52
C SER A 99 -5.24 2.36 5.77
N VAL A 100 -4.32 3.19 6.27
CA VAL A 100 -2.95 3.28 5.75
C VAL A 100 -2.17 1.98 5.94
N GLN A 101 -2.47 1.20 6.98
CA GLN A 101 -1.85 -0.11 7.21
C GLN A 101 -2.17 -1.07 6.06
N SER A 102 -3.45 -1.18 5.70
CA SER A 102 -3.88 -2.08 4.61
C SER A 102 -3.26 -1.65 3.28
N HIS A 103 -3.18 -0.35 3.03
CA HIS A 103 -2.55 0.19 1.83
C HIS A 103 -1.04 -0.07 1.81
N GLY A 104 -0.35 0.19 2.91
CA GLY A 104 1.08 -0.04 3.07
C GLY A 104 1.48 -1.50 2.85
N VAL A 105 0.72 -2.45 3.41
CA VAL A 105 0.94 -3.89 3.18
C VAL A 105 0.76 -4.25 1.71
N LYS A 106 -0.25 -3.68 1.03
CA LYS A 106 -0.44 -3.89 -0.42
C LYS A 106 0.77 -3.38 -1.20
N MET A 107 1.23 -2.15 -0.94
CA MET A 107 2.39 -1.57 -1.61
C MET A 107 3.66 -2.40 -1.38
N LEU A 108 3.93 -2.82 -0.14
CA LEU A 108 5.06 -3.71 0.18
C LEU A 108 4.99 -5.03 -0.59
N SER A 109 3.80 -5.61 -0.77
CA SER A 109 3.63 -6.83 -1.56
C SER A 109 3.99 -6.64 -3.03
N LEU A 110 3.71 -5.45 -3.60
CA LEU A 110 4.06 -5.11 -4.97
C LEU A 110 5.56 -4.88 -5.11
N VAL A 111 6.21 -4.23 -4.13
CA VAL A 111 7.67 -4.08 -4.09
C VAL A 111 8.36 -5.43 -4.10
N LYS A 112 7.94 -6.38 -3.25
CA LYS A 112 8.51 -7.73 -3.23
C LYS A 112 8.37 -8.45 -4.58
N LYS A 113 7.22 -8.30 -5.25
CA LYS A 113 7.04 -8.85 -6.61
C LYS A 113 7.99 -8.21 -7.62
N LEU A 114 8.29 -6.92 -7.50
CA LEU A 114 9.25 -6.23 -8.37
C LEU A 114 10.69 -6.71 -8.10
N GLU A 115 11.06 -6.91 -6.84
CA GLU A 115 12.35 -7.48 -6.42
C GLU A 115 12.54 -8.92 -6.93
N ASP A 116 11.51 -9.75 -6.85
CA ASP A 116 11.50 -11.12 -7.39
C ASP A 116 11.73 -11.12 -8.91
N LEU A 117 11.16 -10.13 -9.62
CA LEU A 117 11.33 -9.90 -11.05
C LEU A 117 12.64 -9.17 -11.41
N LYS A 118 13.53 -8.94 -10.43
CA LYS A 118 14.82 -8.26 -10.58
C LYS A 118 14.70 -6.86 -11.18
N VAL A 119 13.62 -6.15 -10.84
CA VAL A 119 13.46 -4.74 -11.18
C VAL A 119 14.29 -3.91 -10.19
N GLY A 120 15.30 -3.22 -10.70
CA GLY A 120 16.29 -2.50 -9.90
C GLY A 120 15.88 -1.07 -9.55
N PHE A 121 14.82 -0.88 -8.77
CA PHE A 121 14.63 0.39 -8.06
C PHE A 121 15.35 0.33 -6.71
N ASP A 122 15.95 1.43 -6.31
CA ASP A 122 16.47 1.60 -4.95
C ASP A 122 15.32 1.76 -3.95
N ASN A 123 15.63 1.56 -2.66
CA ASN A 123 14.65 1.62 -1.58
C ASN A 123 14.00 3.01 -1.46
N ASP A 124 14.74 4.08 -1.71
CA ASP A 124 14.22 5.45 -1.60
C ASP A 124 13.23 5.73 -2.72
N THR A 125 13.49 5.26 -3.94
CA THR A 125 12.54 5.30 -5.05
C THR A 125 11.23 4.58 -4.69
N TYR A 126 11.30 3.41 -4.04
CA TYR A 126 10.09 2.73 -3.58
C TYR A 126 9.32 3.54 -2.52
N ILE A 127 10.04 4.14 -1.58
CA ILE A 127 9.47 4.99 -0.53
C ILE A 127 8.77 6.20 -1.16
N ASP A 128 9.43 6.90 -2.08
CA ASP A 128 8.86 8.07 -2.76
C ASP A 128 7.58 7.70 -3.51
N MET A 129 7.56 6.57 -4.20
CA MET A 129 6.36 6.07 -4.88
C MET A 129 5.24 5.73 -3.90
N ILE A 130 5.57 5.17 -2.72
CA ILE A 130 4.59 4.91 -1.66
C ILE A 130 4.04 6.22 -1.10
N LEU A 131 4.89 7.20 -0.78
CA LEU A 131 4.45 8.51 -0.30
C LEU A 131 3.54 9.20 -1.32
N GLN A 132 3.89 9.16 -2.61
CA GLN A 132 3.07 9.71 -3.71
C GLN A 132 1.73 8.97 -3.93
N SER A 133 1.56 7.78 -3.36
CA SER A 133 0.30 7.02 -3.45
C SER A 133 -0.73 7.42 -2.39
N LEU A 134 -0.32 8.18 -1.37
CA LEU A 134 -1.16 8.61 -0.26
C LEU A 134 -2.07 9.79 -0.64
N PRO A 135 -3.21 9.96 0.05
CA PRO A 135 -4.07 11.12 -0.17
C PRO A 135 -3.45 12.39 0.46
N PRO A 136 -3.86 13.60 0.03
CA PRO A 136 -3.32 14.87 0.53
C PRO A 136 -3.42 15.09 2.05
N SER A 137 -4.26 14.32 2.76
CA SER A 137 -4.30 14.36 4.23
C SER A 137 -2.99 13.92 4.89
N TYR A 138 -2.07 13.27 4.15
CA TYR A 138 -0.75 12.89 4.62
C TYR A 138 0.35 13.89 4.23
N ASP A 139 0.02 15.00 3.53
CA ASP A 139 1.01 16.02 3.14
C ASP A 139 1.86 16.52 4.33
N PRO A 140 1.31 16.77 5.54
CA PRO A 140 2.12 17.16 6.69
C PRO A 140 3.15 16.09 7.09
N PHE A 141 2.77 14.80 7.00
CA PHE A 141 3.70 13.70 7.24
C PHE A 141 4.78 13.65 6.17
N ILE A 142 4.41 13.77 4.89
CA ILE A 142 5.35 13.72 3.76
C ILE A 142 6.38 14.84 3.85
N ILE A 143 5.92 16.08 4.10
CA ILE A 143 6.83 17.23 4.30
C ILE A 143 7.78 16.95 5.46
N ASN A 144 7.26 16.49 6.61
CA ASN A 144 8.09 16.18 7.76
C ASN A 144 9.09 15.05 7.48
N TYR A 145 8.68 13.99 6.78
CA TYR A 145 9.53 12.87 6.40
C TYR A 145 10.69 13.35 5.52
N ASN A 146 10.38 14.10 4.46
CA ASN A 146 11.37 14.62 3.52
C ASN A 146 12.38 15.58 4.17
N MET A 147 11.95 16.34 5.18
CA MET A 147 12.82 17.27 5.90
C MET A 147 13.74 16.58 6.92
N ASN A 148 13.31 15.45 7.49
CA ASN A 148 14.06 14.75 8.54
C ASN A 148 14.92 13.59 8.01
N GLY A 149 14.78 13.22 6.73
CA GLY A 149 15.80 12.51 5.93
C GLY A 149 16.50 11.35 6.64
N LEU A 150 15.74 10.45 7.26
CA LEU A 150 16.30 9.23 7.84
C LEU A 150 16.25 8.12 6.80
N GLU A 151 17.33 7.35 6.70
CA GLU A 151 17.30 6.05 6.05
C GLU A 151 16.27 5.16 6.77
N LYS A 152 15.29 4.70 6.01
CA LYS A 152 14.19 3.89 6.51
C LYS A 152 13.92 2.76 5.55
N SER A 153 13.61 1.60 6.10
CA SER A 153 12.99 0.53 5.33
C SER A 153 11.52 0.85 5.05
N ILE A 154 10.96 0.24 4.01
CA ILE A 154 9.50 0.32 3.72
C ILE A 154 8.67 -0.14 4.92
N HIS A 155 9.14 -1.12 5.68
CA HIS A 155 8.48 -1.59 6.90
C HIS A 155 8.40 -0.50 7.98
N GLU A 156 9.51 0.21 8.23
CA GLU A 156 9.54 1.34 9.17
C GLU A 156 8.66 2.49 8.69
N LEU A 157 8.66 2.79 7.38
CA LEU A 157 7.77 3.79 6.80
C LEU A 157 6.30 3.48 7.10
N ILE A 158 5.86 2.24 6.84
CA ILE A 158 4.49 1.81 7.10
C ILE A 158 4.15 1.97 8.59
N HIS A 159 5.05 1.56 9.48
CA HIS A 159 4.85 1.70 10.91
C HIS A 159 4.68 3.17 11.33
N MET A 160 5.50 4.08 10.82
CA MET A 160 5.38 5.52 11.10
C MET A 160 4.08 6.11 10.56
N LEU A 161 3.66 5.71 9.36
CA LEU A 161 2.38 6.13 8.78
C LEU A 161 1.18 5.68 9.62
N VAL A 162 1.21 4.46 10.15
CA VAL A 162 0.16 3.93 11.05
C VAL A 162 0.12 4.70 12.37
N GLN A 163 1.28 5.02 12.94
CA GLN A 163 1.34 5.87 14.13
C GLN A 163 0.78 7.27 13.88
N TYR A 164 1.10 7.86 12.73
CA TYR A 164 0.57 9.15 12.32
C TYR A 164 -0.97 9.13 12.13
N GLU A 165 -1.52 8.08 11.51
CA GLU A 165 -2.97 7.89 11.39
C GLU A 165 -3.64 7.83 12.79
N ALA A 166 -3.04 7.09 13.73
CA ALA A 166 -3.58 6.94 15.08
C ALA A 166 -3.57 8.24 15.91
N THR A 167 -2.61 9.14 15.69
CA THR A 167 -2.53 10.42 16.42
C THR A 167 -3.43 11.48 15.81
N THR A 168 -3.53 11.52 14.47
CA THR A 168 -4.39 12.49 13.75
C THR A 168 -5.88 12.21 13.93
N HIS A 169 -6.30 10.95 14.05
CA HIS A 169 -7.69 10.59 14.37
C HIS A 169 -8.07 10.81 15.84
N LYS A 170 -7.11 10.99 16.75
CA LYS A 170 -7.37 11.37 18.15
C LYS A 170 -7.47 12.88 18.34
N SER A 171 -6.90 13.67 17.43
CA SER A 171 -6.98 15.13 17.42
C SER A 171 -8.16 15.62 16.60
N THR A 172 -9.39 15.31 17.04
CA THR A 172 -10.47 16.31 16.94
C THR A 172 -10.55 16.99 18.31
N PRO A 173 -9.79 18.07 18.56
CA PRO A 173 -10.08 18.90 19.71
C PRO A 173 -11.37 19.65 19.42
N ALA A 174 -12.28 19.59 20.36
CA ALA A 174 -13.33 20.57 20.52
C ALA A 174 -12.70 21.98 20.59
N VAL A 175 -12.51 22.64 19.45
CA VAL A 175 -12.35 24.10 19.43
C VAL A 175 -13.76 24.66 19.51
N LEU A 176 -14.25 24.64 20.74
CA LEU A 176 -15.37 25.44 21.19
C LEU A 176 -15.18 26.87 20.67
N VAL A 177 -16.24 27.39 20.09
CA VAL A 177 -16.47 28.82 19.87
C VAL A 177 -16.15 29.55 21.17
N ALA A 178 -14.98 30.16 21.25
CA ALA A 178 -14.67 31.18 22.24
C ALA A 178 -14.48 32.49 21.47
N GLU A 179 -15.59 33.02 20.95
CA GLU A 179 -15.63 34.41 20.53
C GLU A 179 -15.69 35.31 21.77
N ALA A 180 -14.78 36.29 21.75
CA ALA A 180 -14.82 37.57 22.44
C ALA A 180 -14.68 37.59 23.98
N SER A 181 -13.46 37.89 24.43
CA SER A 181 -13.26 38.84 25.52
C SER A 181 -12.50 40.06 25.00
N THR A 182 -13.25 41.09 24.60
CA THR A 182 -12.73 42.46 24.51
C THR A 182 -13.49 43.33 25.49
N SER A 183 -12.78 43.77 26.52
CA SER A 183 -13.22 44.75 27.50
C SER A 183 -13.37 46.14 26.88
N LYS A 184 -14.51 46.82 27.09
CA LYS A 184 -14.59 48.19 27.64
C LYS A 184 -16.03 48.72 27.72
N ALA A 185 -16.41 49.00 28.98
CA ALA A 185 -17.13 50.18 29.47
C ALA A 185 -18.62 50.45 29.12
N LYS A 186 -19.35 50.72 30.21
CA LYS A 186 -20.29 51.84 30.43
C LYS A 186 -21.79 51.52 30.33
N GLY A 187 -22.47 51.47 31.48
CA GLY A 187 -23.92 51.75 31.57
C GLY A 187 -24.70 51.07 32.69
N LYS A 188 -24.92 51.83 33.79
CA LYS A 188 -26.13 51.92 34.65
C LYS A 188 -27.22 50.84 34.47
N ARG A 189 -27.81 50.21 35.49
CA ARG A 189 -28.38 50.73 36.76
C ARG A 189 -28.80 49.51 37.60
N GLN A 190 -28.46 49.48 38.88
CA GLN A 190 -29.12 48.58 39.85
C GLN A 190 -30.29 49.32 40.49
N GLU A 191 -31.44 48.64 40.54
CA GLU A 191 -32.69 49.13 41.10
C GLU A 191 -32.84 48.66 42.55
N GLY A 192 -33.05 49.63 43.44
CA GLY A 192 -33.92 49.52 44.61
C GLY A 192 -33.54 48.60 45.77
N ARG A 193 -32.76 49.10 46.74
CA ARG A 193 -33.04 48.80 48.16
C ARG A 193 -33.21 50.09 48.96
N MET A 194 -34.43 50.24 49.46
CA MET A 194 -35.01 51.38 50.13
C MET A 194 -34.58 51.39 51.60
N LEU A 195 -33.97 52.49 52.07
CA LEU A 195 -33.84 52.81 53.49
C LEU A 195 -34.32 54.24 53.73
N LYS A 196 -35.31 54.34 54.62
CA LYS A 196 -36.04 55.54 55.07
C LYS A 196 -35.16 56.49 55.90
N LYS A 197 -35.41 57.80 55.78
CA LYS A 197 -35.70 58.76 56.88
C LYS A 197 -36.17 60.09 56.24
N GLU A 198 -37.40 60.54 56.49
CA GLU A 198 -37.79 61.60 57.45
C GLU A 198 -37.02 62.92 57.25
N GLU A 199 -37.56 64.13 57.30
CA GLU A 199 -38.88 64.78 57.29
C GLU A 199 -38.49 66.28 57.14
N GLY A 200 -39.25 67.13 56.44
CA GLY A 200 -38.88 68.56 56.40
C GLY A 200 -39.68 69.46 55.47
N LYS A 201 -40.79 69.97 56.01
CA LYS A 201 -41.69 71.06 55.57
C LYS A 201 -41.09 72.14 54.64
N GLY A 202 -41.86 72.57 53.63
CA GLY A 202 -41.61 73.84 52.92
C GLY A 202 -42.68 74.20 51.89
N LYS A 203 -43.47 75.25 52.18
CA LYS A 203 -44.69 75.74 51.51
C LYS A 203 -44.51 76.36 50.11
N GLY A 204 -45.61 76.31 49.32
CA GLY A 204 -46.08 77.37 48.39
C GLY A 204 -45.38 77.44 47.02
N TYR A 205 -45.99 77.75 45.88
CA TYR A 205 -47.28 78.36 45.55
C TYR A 205 -47.78 77.89 44.18
N ARG A 206 -49.08 78.01 44.00
CA ARG A 206 -49.89 77.81 42.78
C ARG A 206 -49.71 79.01 41.84
N GLY A 207 -49.67 78.77 40.52
CA GLY A 207 -49.73 79.83 39.51
C GLY A 207 -49.87 79.26 38.10
N HIS A 208 -51.10 78.96 37.71
CA HIS A 208 -51.52 78.71 36.32
C HIS A 208 -51.57 80.03 35.55
N CYS A 209 -51.07 80.00 34.31
CA CYS A 209 -51.83 80.29 33.10
C CYS A 209 -51.39 79.27 32.05
#